data_AF-A0A2V8MY99-F1
#
_entry.id   AF-A0A2V8MY99-F1
#
_cell.length_a   1.000
_cell.length_b   1.000
_cell.length_c   1.000
_cell.angle_alpha   90.00
_cell.angle_beta   90.00
_cell.angle_gamma   90.00
#
_symmetry.space_group_name_H-M   'P 1'
#
loop_
_entity.id
_entity.type
_entity.pdbx_description
1 polymer ?
#
loop_
_entity_poly.entity_id
_entity_poly.type
_entity_poly.pdbx_seq_one_letter_code
_entity_poly.pdbx_strand_id
1 'polypeptide(L)'
;MDSGTKMQASATTERVLEALSTLAALLDRTINEVKALDPDFQNRLIQAIRETEASMQAQAAQQLEAALTETRSKLEEEFSKRIAELTAQWEEERNRLNGEISKMAHTTAQWEAERARLNGEVERLARVQAATQAEAEKAILAMKTASAAAKNAKSGISVNGEAVTGEIERVQHLIKEISSLIEDPATELSTVIRKNVHRAELESYLRGIQFVVHGDRSK
;
A
#
# COMPACT_ATOMS: atom_id res chain seq x y z
N MET A 1 109.04 102.72 -50.09
CA MET A 1 108.15 102.79 -48.91
C MET A 1 107.06 101.73 -49.05
N ASP A 2 107.40 100.43 -48.99
CA ASP A 2 106.47 99.34 -49.37
C ASP A 2 106.60 98.09 -48.46
N SER A 3 107.32 98.20 -47.34
CA SER A 3 107.59 97.09 -46.41
C SER A 3 106.65 97.06 -45.18
N GLY A 4 106.01 98.18 -44.84
CA GLY A 4 105.12 98.29 -43.67
C GLY A 4 103.71 97.70 -43.89
N THR A 5 103.19 97.78 -45.12
CA THR A 5 101.87 97.26 -45.53
C THR A 5 101.86 95.73 -45.67
N LYS A 6 102.97 95.11 -46.09
CA LYS A 6 103.11 93.64 -46.18
C LYS A 6 103.21 92.95 -44.82
N MET A 7 103.89 93.56 -43.83
CA MET A 7 103.96 93.01 -42.46
C MET A 7 102.61 93.09 -41.73
N GLN A 8 101.82 94.16 -41.93
CA GLN A 8 100.48 94.26 -41.35
C GLN A 8 99.49 93.29 -42.01
N ALA A 9 99.57 93.07 -43.33
CA ALA A 9 98.77 92.08 -44.03
C ALA A 9 99.10 90.63 -43.61
N SER A 10 100.37 90.35 -43.28
CA SER A 10 100.84 89.07 -42.73
C SER A 10 100.30 88.81 -41.31
N ALA A 11 100.34 89.82 -40.44
CA ALA A 11 99.86 89.69 -39.05
C ALA A 11 98.33 89.54 -38.96
N THR A 12 97.57 90.14 -39.87
CA THR A 12 96.12 89.94 -39.95
C THR A 12 95.75 88.57 -40.53
N THR A 13 96.50 88.06 -41.52
CA THR A 13 96.31 86.69 -42.01
C THR A 13 96.66 85.65 -40.95
N GLU A 14 97.69 85.87 -40.13
CA GLU A 14 98.03 85.02 -38.99
C GLU A 14 96.91 84.97 -37.93
N ARG A 15 96.34 86.12 -37.55
CA ARG A 15 95.18 86.16 -36.64
C ARG A 15 93.94 85.47 -37.21
N VAL A 16 93.70 85.60 -38.51
CA VAL A 16 92.59 84.90 -39.18
C VAL A 16 92.84 83.39 -39.21
N LEU A 17 94.07 82.95 -39.46
CA LEU A 17 94.48 81.54 -39.36
C LEU A 17 94.34 81.00 -37.93
N GLU A 18 94.73 81.78 -36.92
CA GLU A 18 94.60 81.44 -35.51
C GLU A 18 93.12 81.36 -35.08
N ALA A 19 92.28 82.30 -35.53
CA ALA A 19 90.83 82.29 -35.33
C ALA A 19 90.15 81.10 -36.02
N LEU A 20 90.58 80.75 -37.24
CA LEU A 20 90.09 79.57 -37.96
C LEU A 20 90.54 78.27 -37.28
N SER A 21 91.76 78.20 -36.75
CA SER A 21 92.27 77.06 -35.99
C SER A 21 91.51 76.87 -34.68
N THR A 22 91.19 77.94 -33.97
CA THR A 22 90.39 77.89 -32.74
C THR A 22 88.93 77.53 -33.03
N LEU A 23 88.37 78.03 -34.13
CA LEU A 23 87.03 77.64 -34.58
C LEU A 23 86.98 76.17 -34.98
N ALA A 24 88.00 75.67 -35.69
CA ALA A 24 88.12 74.25 -36.04
C ALA A 24 88.20 73.37 -34.79
N ALA A 25 89.00 73.77 -33.78
CA ALA A 25 89.07 73.06 -32.51
C ALA A 25 87.74 73.06 -31.74
N LEU A 26 86.97 74.16 -31.78
CA LEU A 26 85.64 74.25 -31.20
C LEU A 26 84.62 73.39 -31.95
N LEU A 27 84.69 73.33 -33.29
CA LEU A 27 83.87 72.46 -34.12
C LEU A 27 84.15 70.98 -33.84
N ASP A 28 85.43 70.57 -33.79
CA ASP A 28 85.79 69.20 -33.46
C ASP A 28 85.35 68.82 -32.04
N ARG A 29 85.49 69.75 -31.09
CA ARG A 29 85.01 69.56 -29.72
C ARG A 29 83.49 69.38 -29.67
N THR A 30 82.73 70.25 -30.33
CA THR A 30 81.27 70.15 -30.36
C THR A 30 80.78 68.90 -31.11
N ILE A 31 81.46 68.50 -32.19
CA ILE A 31 81.18 67.23 -32.90
C ILE A 31 81.41 66.02 -31.98
N ASN A 32 82.48 66.03 -31.19
CA ASN A 32 82.77 64.96 -30.24
C ASN A 32 81.78 64.94 -29.07
N GLU A 33 81.40 66.10 -28.54
CA GLU A 33 80.39 66.22 -27.49
C GLU A 33 79.01 65.74 -27.97
N VAL A 34 78.59 66.09 -29.19
CA VAL A 34 77.34 65.61 -29.79
C VAL A 34 77.38 64.10 -30.05
N LYS A 35 78.51 63.56 -30.52
CA LYS A 35 78.68 62.11 -30.68
C LYS A 35 78.65 61.36 -29.35
N ALA A 36 79.12 61.97 -28.28
CA ALA A 36 79.07 61.38 -26.94
C ALA A 36 77.66 61.42 -26.32
N LEU A 37 76.83 62.39 -26.70
CA LEU A 37 75.43 62.49 -26.26
C LEU A 37 74.51 61.43 -26.88
N ASP A 38 74.81 60.95 -28.08
CA ASP A 38 74.01 59.94 -28.79
C ASP A 38 73.86 58.60 -28.02
N PRO A 39 74.94 57.96 -27.51
CA PRO A 39 74.80 56.74 -26.70
C PRO A 39 74.05 56.96 -25.39
N ASP A 40 74.20 58.11 -24.74
CA ASP A 40 73.47 58.44 -23.52
C ASP A 40 71.96 58.60 -23.78
N PHE A 41 71.61 59.27 -24.87
CA PHE A 41 70.22 59.39 -25.30
C PHE A 41 69.63 58.02 -25.68
N GLN A 42 70.36 57.20 -26.45
CA GLN A 42 69.96 55.84 -26.79
C GLN A 42 69.75 54.98 -25.55
N ASN A 43 70.64 55.05 -24.56
CA ASN A 43 70.51 54.32 -23.29
C ASN A 43 69.26 54.73 -22.51
N ARG A 44 68.98 56.04 -22.40
CA ARG A 44 67.75 56.54 -21.75
C ARG A 44 66.50 56.08 -22.50
N LEU A 45 66.53 56.08 -23.83
CA LEU A 45 65.40 55.67 -24.65
C LEU A 45 65.13 54.17 -24.50
N ILE A 46 66.17 53.33 -24.51
CA ILE A 46 66.07 51.89 -24.23
C ILE A 46 65.54 51.64 -22.81
N GLN A 47 66.04 52.38 -21.82
CA GLN A 47 65.59 52.24 -20.44
C GLN A 47 64.11 52.63 -20.29
N ALA A 48 63.70 53.76 -20.84
CA ALA A 48 62.30 54.20 -20.82
C ALA A 48 61.39 53.18 -21.52
N ILE A 49 61.79 52.64 -22.69
CA ILE A 49 61.03 51.59 -23.37
C ILE A 49 60.87 50.37 -22.47
N ARG A 50 61.95 49.89 -21.84
CA ARG A 50 61.90 48.72 -20.95
C ARG A 50 61.02 48.95 -19.72
N GLU A 51 61.11 50.12 -19.10
CA GLU A 51 60.28 50.49 -17.96
C GLU A 51 58.80 50.58 -18.35
N THR A 52 58.51 51.16 -19.52
CA THR A 52 57.14 51.26 -20.04
C THR A 52 56.59 49.87 -20.38
N GLU A 53 57.39 49.01 -21.01
CA GLU A 53 57.03 47.63 -21.35
C GLU A 53 56.77 46.81 -20.09
N ALA A 54 57.65 46.89 -19.09
CA ALA A 54 57.47 46.21 -17.81
C ALA A 54 56.22 46.70 -17.08
N SER A 55 55.97 48.02 -17.07
CA SER A 55 54.76 48.60 -16.49
C SER A 55 53.49 48.13 -17.22
N MET A 56 53.49 48.12 -18.55
CA MET A 56 52.37 47.64 -19.35
C MET A 56 52.10 46.15 -19.13
N GLN A 57 53.16 45.33 -19.08
CA GLN A 57 53.03 43.89 -18.79
C GLN A 57 52.49 43.65 -17.38
N ALA A 58 52.98 44.37 -16.38
CA ALA A 58 52.48 44.27 -15.01
C ALA A 58 51.00 44.67 -14.91
N GLN A 59 50.61 45.76 -15.58
CA GLN A 59 49.22 46.19 -15.60
C GLN A 59 48.32 45.19 -16.34
N ALA A 60 48.77 44.65 -17.47
CA ALA A 60 48.03 43.61 -18.19
C ALA A 60 47.85 42.33 -17.35
N ALA A 61 48.90 41.90 -16.63
CA ALA A 61 48.84 40.76 -15.73
C ALA A 61 47.86 40.99 -14.58
N GLN A 62 47.88 42.17 -13.95
CA GLN A 62 46.93 42.52 -12.89
C GLN A 62 45.48 42.56 -13.38
N GLN A 63 45.23 43.11 -14.58
CA GLN A 63 43.88 43.13 -15.16
C GLN A 63 43.38 41.72 -15.49
N LEU A 64 44.25 40.86 -16.01
CA LEU A 64 43.90 39.46 -16.28
C LEU A 64 43.62 38.70 -14.98
N GLU A 65 44.44 38.89 -13.95
CA GLU A 65 44.25 38.26 -12.65
C GLU A 65 42.94 38.73 -12.00
N ALA A 66 42.65 40.04 -12.03
CA ALA A 66 41.38 40.58 -11.56
C ALA A 66 40.19 39.95 -12.31
N ALA A 67 40.24 39.90 -13.65
CA ALA A 67 39.19 39.28 -14.45
C ALA A 67 39.02 37.77 -14.15
N LEU A 68 40.12 37.04 -13.94
CA LEU A 68 40.08 35.62 -13.56
C LEU A 68 39.46 35.41 -12.18
N THR A 69 39.82 36.24 -11.20
CA THR A 69 39.24 36.15 -9.86
C THR A 69 37.75 36.49 -9.86
N GLU A 70 37.34 37.51 -10.62
CA GLU A 70 35.94 37.91 -10.75
C GLU A 70 35.11 36.82 -11.44
N THR A 71 35.59 36.29 -12.57
CA THR A 71 34.90 35.22 -13.30
C THR A 71 34.79 33.94 -12.46
N ARG A 72 35.85 33.59 -11.72
CA ARG A 72 35.83 32.47 -10.79
C ARG A 72 34.81 32.67 -9.67
N SER A 73 34.78 33.85 -9.04
CA SER A 73 33.83 34.16 -7.98
C SER A 73 32.39 34.07 -8.47
N LYS A 74 32.08 34.63 -9.65
CA LYS A 74 30.74 34.54 -10.26
C LYS A 74 30.36 33.10 -10.54
N LEU A 75 31.29 32.31 -11.05
CA LEU A 75 31.05 30.89 -11.34
C LEU A 75 30.78 30.09 -10.06
N GLU A 76 31.55 30.32 -9.00
CA GLU A 76 31.35 29.70 -7.68
C GLU A 76 29.99 30.09 -7.07
N GLU A 77 29.56 31.34 -7.23
CA GLU A 77 28.25 31.81 -6.78
C GLU A 77 27.10 31.15 -7.55
N GLU A 78 27.17 31.13 -8.88
CA GLU A 78 26.16 30.48 -9.73
C GLU A 78 26.06 28.98 -9.46
N PHE A 79 27.19 28.29 -9.29
CA PHE A 79 27.17 26.88 -8.90
C PHE A 79 26.56 26.67 -7.52
N SER A 80 26.93 27.49 -6.54
CA SER A 80 26.39 27.39 -5.18
C SER A 80 24.87 27.59 -5.17
N LYS A 81 24.39 28.60 -5.91
CA LYS A 81 22.96 28.85 -6.09
C LYS A 81 22.27 27.67 -6.77
N ARG A 82 22.84 27.13 -7.85
CA ARG A 82 22.25 26.02 -8.58
C ARG A 82 22.18 24.75 -7.75
N ILE A 83 23.22 24.47 -6.96
CA ILE A 83 23.25 23.34 -6.03
C ILE A 83 22.18 23.52 -4.95
N ALA A 84 22.04 24.72 -4.38
CA ALA A 84 21.03 25.00 -3.37
C ALA A 84 19.60 24.82 -3.92
N GLU A 85 19.32 25.33 -5.12
CA GLU A 85 18.04 25.16 -5.81
C GLU A 85 17.72 23.68 -6.06
N LEU A 86 18.67 22.92 -6.61
CA LEU A 86 18.47 21.50 -6.87
C LEU A 86 18.26 20.71 -5.58
N THR A 87 18.99 21.04 -4.52
CA THR A 87 18.83 20.41 -3.21
C THR A 87 17.45 20.68 -2.63
N ALA A 88 16.96 21.92 -2.74
CA ALA A 88 15.62 22.29 -2.27
C ALA A 88 14.52 21.53 -3.05
N GLN A 89 14.63 21.45 -4.38
CA GLN A 89 13.70 20.71 -5.23
C GLN A 89 13.69 19.21 -4.88
N TRP A 90 14.87 18.62 -4.65
CA TRP A 90 14.98 17.24 -4.23
C TRP A 90 14.35 16.97 -2.87
N GLU A 91 14.53 17.87 -1.91
CA GLU A 91 13.94 17.73 -0.58
C GLU A 91 12.41 17.91 -0.63
N GLU A 92 11.91 18.85 -1.43
CA GLU A 92 10.48 19.03 -1.67
C GLU A 92 9.85 17.78 -2.28
N GLU A 93 10.46 17.22 -3.32
CA GLU A 93 9.98 16.02 -3.99
C GLU A 93 10.04 14.80 -3.08
N ARG A 94 11.11 14.65 -2.28
CA ARG A 94 11.21 13.61 -1.26
C ARG A 94 10.07 13.72 -0.24
N ASN A 95 9.80 14.93 0.25
CA ASN A 95 8.71 15.18 1.20
C ASN A 95 7.34 14.90 0.59
N ARG A 96 7.13 15.28 -0.68
CA ARG A 96 5.90 14.98 -1.43
C ARG A 96 5.66 13.49 -1.54
N LEU A 97 6.66 12.73 -2.01
CA LEU A 97 6.58 11.28 -2.16
C LEU A 97 6.40 10.57 -0.81
N ASN A 98 7.10 11.00 0.24
CA ASN A 98 6.89 10.46 1.59
C ASN A 98 5.46 10.72 2.10
N GLY A 99 4.89 11.89 1.81
CA GLY A 99 3.50 12.20 2.12
C GLY A 99 2.52 11.30 1.38
N GLU A 100 2.76 11.01 0.10
CA GLU A 100 1.95 10.09 -0.70
C GLU A 100 2.05 8.64 -0.19
N ILE A 101 3.27 8.17 0.11
CA ILE A 101 3.50 6.84 0.70
C ILE A 101 2.76 6.73 2.04
N SER A 102 2.83 7.75 2.90
CA SER A 102 2.14 7.74 4.19
C SER A 102 0.61 7.67 4.02
N LYS A 103 0.06 8.38 3.03
CA LYS A 103 -1.38 8.32 2.71
C LYS A 103 -1.77 6.92 2.22
N MET A 104 -0.99 6.34 1.30
CA MET A 104 -1.23 4.99 0.79
C MET A 104 -1.11 3.94 1.91
N ALA A 105 -0.11 4.04 2.78
CA ALA A 105 0.03 3.15 3.92
C ALA A 105 -1.19 3.24 4.85
N HIS A 106 -1.69 4.45 5.11
CA HIS A 106 -2.89 4.64 5.93
C HIS A 106 -4.13 4.02 5.29
N THR A 107 -4.36 4.24 3.98
CA THR A 107 -5.52 3.66 3.30
C THR A 107 -5.43 2.13 3.22
N THR A 108 -4.24 1.57 2.97
CA THR A 108 -4.02 0.12 3.00
C THR A 108 -4.33 -0.46 4.38
N ALA A 109 -3.87 0.18 5.46
CA ALA A 109 -4.18 -0.26 6.83
C ALA A 109 -5.70 -0.21 7.12
N GLN A 110 -6.41 0.81 6.63
CA GLN A 110 -7.88 0.87 6.75
C GLN A 110 -8.56 -0.27 5.99
N TRP A 111 -8.12 -0.57 4.76
CA TRP A 111 -8.66 -1.67 3.96
C TRP A 111 -8.38 -3.04 4.59
N GLU A 112 -7.20 -3.23 5.18
CA GLU A 112 -6.87 -4.46 5.90
C GLU A 112 -7.72 -4.64 7.15
N ALA A 113 -7.94 -3.57 7.92
CA ALA A 113 -8.84 -3.59 9.06
C ALA A 113 -10.29 -3.93 8.65
N GLU A 114 -10.78 -3.31 7.57
CA GLU A 114 -12.12 -3.59 7.05
C GLU A 114 -12.25 -5.02 6.52
N ARG A 115 -11.22 -5.52 5.83
CA ARG A 115 -11.17 -6.90 5.36
C ARG A 115 -11.19 -7.89 6.53
N ALA A 116 -10.43 -7.61 7.60
CA ALA A 116 -10.43 -8.44 8.80
C ALA A 116 -11.81 -8.42 9.49
N ARG A 117 -12.46 -7.25 9.57
CA ARG A 117 -13.81 -7.09 10.11
C ARG A 117 -14.83 -7.91 9.33
N LEU A 118 -14.84 -7.78 8.00
CA LEU A 118 -15.76 -8.52 7.13
C LEU A 118 -15.51 -10.03 7.18
N ASN A 119 -14.26 -10.47 7.22
CA ASN A 119 -13.92 -11.89 7.38
C ASN A 119 -14.46 -12.44 8.71
N GLY A 120 -14.29 -11.71 9.81
CA GLY A 120 -14.84 -12.11 11.11
C GLY A 120 -16.38 -12.22 11.08
N GLU A 121 -17.06 -11.31 10.38
CA GLU A 121 -18.51 -11.37 10.22
C GLU A 121 -18.95 -12.56 9.36
N VAL A 122 -18.23 -12.86 8.27
CA VAL A 122 -18.47 -14.07 7.45
C VAL A 122 -18.31 -15.34 8.28
N GLU A 123 -17.26 -15.45 9.09
CA GLU A 123 -17.06 -16.59 9.99
C GLU A 123 -18.19 -16.70 11.01
N ARG A 124 -18.64 -15.58 11.58
CA ARG A 124 -19.76 -15.55 12.53
C ARG A 124 -21.04 -16.03 11.88
N LEU A 125 -21.37 -15.52 10.69
CA LEU A 125 -22.55 -15.93 9.94
C LEU A 125 -22.49 -17.42 9.56
N ALA A 126 -21.33 -17.93 9.14
CA ALA A 126 -21.14 -19.34 8.85
C ALA A 126 -21.42 -20.22 10.09
N ARG A 127 -20.97 -19.81 11.29
CA ARG A 127 -21.26 -20.53 12.54
C ARG A 127 -22.75 -20.53 12.86
N VAL A 128 -23.42 -19.38 12.71
CA VAL A 128 -24.87 -19.27 12.94
C VAL A 128 -25.63 -20.17 11.97
N GLN A 129 -25.27 -20.14 10.68
CA GLN A 129 -25.89 -20.99 9.66
C GLN A 129 -25.69 -22.49 9.95
N ALA A 130 -24.49 -22.90 10.37
CA ALA A 130 -24.23 -24.28 10.75
C ALA A 130 -25.08 -24.71 11.97
N ALA A 131 -25.22 -23.82 12.96
CA ALA A 131 -26.03 -24.08 14.15
C ALA A 131 -27.52 -24.21 13.80
N THR A 132 -28.06 -23.30 12.99
CA THR A 132 -29.47 -23.34 12.57
C THR A 132 -29.76 -24.55 11.69
N GLN A 133 -28.84 -24.94 10.81
CA GLN A 133 -28.96 -26.15 10.01
C GLN A 133 -28.98 -27.41 10.90
N ALA A 134 -28.07 -27.51 11.88
CA ALA A 134 -28.05 -28.62 12.82
C ALA A 134 -29.33 -28.69 13.67
N GLU A 135 -29.89 -27.55 14.07
CA GLU A 135 -31.16 -27.49 14.79
C GLU A 135 -32.34 -27.92 13.91
N ALA A 136 -32.37 -27.47 12.65
CA ALA A 136 -33.38 -27.88 11.67
C ALA A 136 -33.32 -29.40 11.40
N GLU A 137 -32.12 -29.98 11.25
CA GLU A 137 -31.93 -31.42 11.09
C GLU A 137 -32.42 -32.21 12.31
N LYS A 138 -32.12 -31.75 13.53
CA LYS A 138 -32.65 -32.32 14.77
C LYS A 138 -34.19 -32.25 14.82
N ALA A 139 -34.78 -31.12 14.45
CA ALA A 139 -36.23 -30.95 14.42
C ALA A 139 -36.89 -31.90 13.39
N ILE A 140 -36.31 -32.04 12.20
CA ILE A 140 -36.78 -32.98 11.17
C ILE A 140 -36.71 -34.42 11.68
N LEU A 141 -35.61 -34.82 12.34
CA LEU A 141 -35.48 -36.15 12.92
C LEU A 141 -36.51 -36.40 14.01
N ALA A 142 -36.68 -35.46 14.95
CA ALA A 142 -37.68 -35.54 16.01
C ALA A 142 -39.11 -35.65 15.45
N MET A 143 -39.43 -34.88 14.40
CA MET A 143 -40.72 -34.95 13.72
C MET A 143 -40.93 -36.30 13.01
N LYS A 144 -39.88 -36.85 12.35
CA LYS A 144 -39.93 -38.18 11.75
C LYS A 144 -40.15 -39.27 12.79
N THR A 145 -39.45 -39.23 13.92
CA THR A 145 -39.63 -40.21 15.01
C THR A 145 -41.02 -40.09 15.66
N ALA A 146 -41.51 -38.88 15.88
CA ALA A 146 -42.85 -38.66 16.40
C ALA A 146 -43.94 -39.16 15.43
N SER A 147 -43.77 -38.91 14.13
CA SER A 147 -44.68 -39.41 13.08
C SER A 147 -44.65 -40.94 12.97
N ALA A 148 -43.48 -41.57 13.06
CA ALA A 148 -43.35 -43.02 13.06
C ALA A 148 -43.99 -43.65 14.31
N ALA A 149 -43.79 -43.06 15.49
CA ALA A 149 -44.45 -43.49 16.73
C ALA A 149 -45.98 -43.37 16.64
N ALA A 150 -46.49 -42.26 16.08
CA ALA A 150 -47.93 -42.07 15.87
C ALA A 150 -48.52 -43.09 14.87
N LYS A 151 -47.80 -43.43 13.79
CA LYS A 151 -48.21 -44.48 12.84
C LYS A 151 -48.25 -45.86 13.49
N ASN A 152 -47.23 -46.22 14.27
CA ASN A 152 -47.20 -47.50 14.98
C ASN A 152 -48.28 -47.61 16.05
N ALA A 153 -48.55 -46.53 16.81
CA ALA A 153 -49.66 -46.50 17.77
C ALA A 153 -51.02 -46.69 17.08
N LYS A 154 -51.23 -46.04 15.93
CA LYS A 154 -52.48 -46.19 15.14
C LYS A 154 -52.63 -47.61 14.57
N SER A 155 -51.54 -48.24 14.14
CA SER A 155 -51.57 -49.63 13.66
C SER A 155 -51.80 -50.64 14.78
N GLY A 156 -51.22 -50.45 15.97
CA GLY A 156 -51.43 -51.33 17.12
C GLY A 156 -52.87 -51.31 17.65
N ILE A 157 -53.52 -50.14 17.62
CA ILE A 157 -54.95 -50.01 17.96
C ILE A 157 -55.82 -50.73 16.92
N SER A 158 -55.49 -50.63 15.63
CA SER A 158 -56.25 -51.29 14.55
C SER A 158 -56.16 -52.82 14.62
N VAL A 159 -54.97 -53.38 14.91
CA VAL A 159 -54.77 -54.85 15.01
C VAL A 159 -55.50 -55.42 16.23
N ASN A 160 -55.50 -54.72 17.36
CA ASN A 160 -56.26 -55.13 18.53
C ASN A 160 -57.78 -55.02 18.29
N GLY A 161 -58.25 -54.01 17.55
CA GLY A 161 -59.66 -53.89 17.18
C GLY A 161 -60.18 -55.10 16.41
N GLU A 162 -59.44 -55.55 15.40
CA GLU A 162 -59.81 -56.67 14.55
C GLU A 162 -59.75 -58.03 15.29
N ALA A 163 -58.72 -58.23 16.12
CA ALA A 163 -58.61 -59.41 16.97
C ALA A 163 -59.73 -59.49 18.02
N VAL A 164 -60.10 -58.35 18.62
CA VAL A 164 -61.18 -58.30 19.61
C VAL A 164 -62.55 -58.48 18.95
N THR A 165 -62.77 -57.98 17.73
CA THR A 165 -64.00 -58.30 16.98
C THR A 165 -64.13 -59.78 16.66
N GLY A 166 -63.03 -60.46 16.31
CA GLY A 166 -63.04 -61.92 16.11
C GLY A 166 -63.35 -62.70 17.39
N GLU A 167 -62.89 -62.24 18.55
CA GLU A 167 -63.23 -62.84 19.85
C GLU A 167 -64.74 -62.69 20.17
N ILE A 168 -65.32 -61.52 19.89
CA ILE A 168 -66.76 -61.25 20.07
C ILE A 168 -67.59 -62.25 19.26
N GLU A 169 -67.26 -62.45 17.98
CA GLU A 169 -67.98 -63.39 17.10
C GLU A 169 -67.89 -64.84 17.59
N ARG A 170 -66.70 -65.26 18.04
CA ARG A 170 -66.49 -66.61 18.58
C ARG A 170 -67.32 -66.86 19.83
N VAL A 171 -67.29 -65.93 20.78
CA VAL A 171 -68.05 -66.04 22.04
C VAL A 171 -69.55 -66.00 21.77
N GLN A 172 -70.02 -65.18 20.82
CA GLN A 172 -71.42 -65.16 20.37
C GLN A 172 -71.86 -66.50 19.79
N HIS A 173 -71.03 -67.15 18.96
CA HIS A 173 -71.33 -68.46 18.43
C HIS A 173 -71.45 -69.50 19.55
N LEU A 174 -70.54 -69.49 20.52
CA LEU A 174 -70.56 -70.43 21.64
C LEU A 174 -71.80 -70.25 22.53
N ILE A 175 -72.22 -69.01 22.79
CA ILE A 175 -73.48 -68.70 23.49
C ILE A 175 -74.68 -69.26 22.72
N LYS A 176 -74.70 -69.10 21.40
CA LYS A 176 -75.79 -69.61 20.55
C LYS A 176 -75.87 -71.13 20.59
N GLU A 177 -74.74 -71.81 20.49
CA GLU A 177 -74.65 -73.27 20.56
C GLU A 177 -75.12 -73.80 21.92
N ILE A 178 -74.69 -73.17 23.02
CA ILE A 178 -75.15 -73.51 24.37
C ILE A 178 -76.64 -73.23 24.53
N SER A 179 -77.15 -72.13 23.96
CA SER A 179 -78.57 -71.81 24.00
C SER A 179 -79.41 -72.85 23.26
N SER A 180 -78.96 -73.31 22.09
CA SER A 180 -79.64 -74.39 21.37
C SER A 180 -79.63 -75.71 22.15
N LEU A 181 -78.56 -76.01 22.90
CA LEU A 181 -78.48 -77.20 23.76
C LEU A 181 -79.39 -77.09 24.99
N ILE A 182 -79.61 -75.89 25.50
CA ILE A 182 -80.54 -75.61 26.62
C ILE A 182 -82.00 -75.76 26.17
N GLU A 183 -82.31 -75.38 24.92
CA GLU A 183 -83.67 -75.42 24.37
C GLU A 183 -84.09 -76.81 23.87
N ASP A 184 -83.17 -77.78 23.76
CA ASP A 184 -83.49 -79.17 23.40
C ASP A 184 -84.16 -79.92 24.57
N PRO A 185 -85.45 -80.33 24.44
CA PRO A 185 -86.19 -81.01 25.49
C PRO A 185 -85.67 -82.41 25.84
N ALA A 186 -84.75 -82.98 25.03
CA ALA A 186 -84.08 -84.24 25.33
C ALA A 186 -82.88 -84.09 26.29
N THR A 187 -82.47 -82.86 26.62
CA THR A 187 -81.31 -82.60 27.48
C THR A 187 -81.69 -82.72 28.96
N GLU A 188 -80.91 -83.49 29.73
CA GLU A 188 -81.15 -83.65 31.17
C GLU A 188 -81.08 -82.31 31.92
N LEU A 189 -82.00 -82.11 32.88
CA LEU A 189 -82.10 -80.88 33.67
C LEU A 189 -80.77 -80.51 34.38
N SER A 190 -79.98 -81.51 34.79
CA SER A 190 -78.66 -81.32 35.40
C SER A 190 -77.62 -80.72 34.43
N THR A 191 -77.76 -80.99 33.14
CA THR A 191 -76.94 -80.45 32.05
C THR A 191 -77.44 -79.07 31.67
N VAL A 192 -78.76 -78.85 31.63
CA VAL A 192 -79.38 -77.55 31.41
C VAL A 192 -78.93 -76.53 32.46
N ILE A 193 -78.95 -76.85 33.75
CA ILE A 193 -78.53 -75.92 34.82
C ILE A 193 -77.05 -75.54 34.68
N ARG A 194 -76.17 -76.53 34.47
CA ARG A 194 -74.73 -76.27 34.27
C ARG A 194 -74.46 -75.41 33.04
N LYS A 195 -75.14 -75.70 31.93
CA LYS A 195 -75.00 -74.95 30.68
C LYS A 195 -75.61 -73.56 30.77
N ASN A 196 -76.66 -73.36 31.56
CA ASN A 196 -77.26 -72.04 31.79
C ASN A 196 -76.34 -71.13 32.61
N VAL A 197 -75.64 -71.67 33.63
CA VAL A 197 -74.60 -70.92 34.35
C VAL A 197 -73.46 -70.55 33.41
N HIS A 198 -72.96 -71.50 32.62
CA HIS A 198 -71.89 -71.25 31.64
C HIS A 198 -72.31 -70.23 30.57
N ARG A 199 -73.59 -70.22 30.15
CA ARG A 199 -74.14 -69.20 29.26
C ARG A 199 -74.10 -67.81 29.91
N ALA A 200 -74.54 -67.69 31.17
CA ALA A 200 -74.54 -66.41 31.89
C ALA A 200 -73.12 -65.86 32.11
N GLU A 201 -72.14 -66.74 32.32
CA GLU A 201 -70.72 -66.39 32.40
C GLU A 201 -70.19 -65.85 31.06
N LEU A 202 -70.50 -66.53 29.95
CA LEU A 202 -70.10 -66.08 28.62
C LEU A 202 -70.80 -64.77 28.20
N GLU A 203 -72.08 -64.58 28.56
CA GLU A 203 -72.80 -63.32 28.33
C GLU A 203 -72.19 -62.17 29.14
N SER A 204 -71.74 -62.43 30.37
CA SER A 204 -71.04 -61.45 31.21
C SER A 204 -69.67 -61.10 30.64
N TYR A 205 -68.92 -62.11 30.16
CA TYR A 205 -67.64 -61.91 29.48
C TYR A 205 -67.79 -61.11 28.17
N LEU A 206 -68.80 -61.44 27.35
CA LEU A 206 -69.10 -60.72 26.12
C LEU A 206 -69.45 -59.26 26.40
N ARG A 207 -70.29 -58.98 27.41
CA ARG A 207 -70.58 -57.60 27.85
C ARG A 207 -69.33 -56.87 28.31
N GLY A 208 -68.44 -57.55 29.04
CA GLY A 208 -67.15 -57.00 29.48
C GLY A 208 -66.28 -56.59 28.30
N ILE A 209 -66.10 -57.46 27.31
CA ILE A 209 -65.32 -57.15 26.10
C ILE A 209 -65.99 -56.03 25.29
N GLN A 210 -67.30 -56.10 25.07
CA GLN A 210 -68.04 -55.07 24.32
C GLN A 210 -67.95 -53.70 25.00
N PHE A 211 -67.96 -53.65 26.34
CA PHE A 211 -67.76 -52.42 27.09
C PHE A 211 -66.35 -51.85 26.89
N VAL A 212 -65.31 -52.69 26.89
CA VAL A 212 -63.93 -52.24 26.62
C VAL A 212 -63.79 -51.72 25.19
N VAL A 213 -64.42 -52.37 24.20
CA VAL A 213 -64.35 -51.97 22.77
C VAL A 213 -65.17 -50.71 22.44
N HIS A 214 -66.34 -50.53 23.06
CA HIS A 214 -67.21 -49.39 22.80
C HIS A 214 -66.95 -48.21 23.76
N GLY A 215 -66.41 -48.49 24.96
CA GLY A 215 -65.98 -47.48 25.92
C GLY A 215 -64.75 -46.69 25.46
N ASP A 216 -63.89 -47.30 24.64
CA ASP A 216 -62.72 -46.64 24.04
C ASP A 216 -63.06 -45.66 22.90
N ARG A 217 -64.34 -45.55 22.49
CA ARG A 217 -64.81 -44.61 21.46
C ARG A 217 -65.47 -43.33 22.01
N SER A 218 -65.45 -43.12 23.33
CA SER A 218 -66.11 -41.96 23.99
C SER A 218 -65.15 -40.97 24.66
N LYS A 219 -63.89 -40.91 24.21
CA LYS A 219 -62.96 -39.83 24.51
C LYS A 219 -62.27 -39.32 23.25
#